data_AF-R5L3F8-F1
#
_entry.id   AF-R5L3F8-F1
#
_cell.length_a   1.000
_cell.length_b   1.000
_cell.length_c   1.000
_cell.angle_alpha   90.00
_cell.angle_beta   90.00
_cell.angle_gamma   90.00
#
_symmetry.space_group_name_H-M   'P 1'
#
loop_
_entity.id
_entity.type
_entity.pdbx_description
1 polymer ?
#
loop_
_entity_poly.entity_id
_entity_poly.type
_entity_poly.pdbx_seq_one_letter_code
_entity_poly.pdbx_strand_id
1 'polypeptide(L)'
;MSDKDQENLNFDALPYGSSDGVLHSTMDIYLMICYVIVNAKERLTEDVLIRTMAEGEFANYFEATSALQKIKDKGLAVIDDRGFLKPASNCEKIVELIENELPYSMRKRSVELAAKLAVKELYKKENEVEIEKDGEDYVVTMHFKDCGKDFMTLSLRAATAAQAEMIKDQFYADPVKIYNNLIDSLFSEYQD
;
A
#
# COMPACT_ATOMS: atom_id res chain seq x y z
N MET A 1 -15.67 -40.59 -14.09
CA MET A 1 -14.92 -39.45 -13.51
C MET A 1 -14.62 -39.83 -12.07
N SER A 2 -13.33 -39.99 -11.77
CA SER A 2 -12.85 -40.54 -10.50
C SER A 2 -12.70 -39.43 -9.46
N ASP A 3 -13.54 -39.51 -8.44
CA ASP A 3 -13.44 -39.11 -7.02
C ASP A 3 -12.09 -38.61 -6.45
N LYS A 4 -11.43 -37.58 -7.03
CA LYS A 4 -10.09 -37.17 -6.56
C LYS A 4 -9.70 -35.70 -6.42
N ASP A 5 -10.58 -34.73 -6.64
CA ASP A 5 -10.21 -33.31 -6.50
C ASP A 5 -11.21 -32.49 -5.66
N GLN A 6 -11.60 -33.03 -4.50
CA GLN A 6 -12.10 -32.22 -3.40
C GLN A 6 -11.08 -32.29 -2.26
N GLU A 7 -9.98 -31.54 -2.40
CA GLU A 7 -9.21 -31.15 -1.24
C GLU A 7 -10.15 -30.39 -0.29
N ASN A 8 -10.57 -31.07 0.75
CA ASN A 8 -11.24 -30.49 1.91
C ASN A 8 -10.29 -29.42 2.49
N LEU A 9 -10.48 -28.18 2.05
CA LEU A 9 -10.00 -27.00 2.77
C LEU A 9 -10.69 -27.04 4.13
N ASN A 10 -10.04 -27.66 5.11
CA ASN A 10 -10.57 -27.84 6.44
C ASN A 10 -10.55 -26.49 7.17
N PHE A 11 -11.62 -25.71 7.00
CA PHE A 11 -11.83 -24.43 7.68
C PHE A 11 -12.05 -24.60 9.19
N ASP A 12 -12.29 -25.83 9.67
CA ASP A 12 -12.47 -26.16 11.10
C ASP A 12 -11.20 -25.99 11.94
N ALA A 13 -10.04 -25.73 11.32
CA ALA A 13 -8.80 -25.39 12.03
C ALA A 13 -8.68 -23.91 12.42
N LEU A 14 -9.71 -23.08 12.14
CA LEU A 14 -9.74 -21.68 12.52
C LEU A 14 -10.58 -21.51 13.79
N PRO A 15 -9.99 -21.05 14.91
CA PRO A 15 -10.71 -20.94 16.16
C PRO A 15 -11.83 -19.91 16.01
N TYR A 16 -13.07 -20.40 16.06
CA TYR A 16 -14.28 -19.60 16.09
C TYR A 16 -14.40 -18.86 17.43
N GLY A 17 -14.49 -17.53 17.33
CA GLY A 17 -15.22 -16.69 18.27
C GLY A 17 -14.48 -16.19 19.51
N SER A 18 -14.42 -14.86 19.64
CA SER A 18 -15.03 -14.20 20.80
C SER A 18 -15.16 -12.69 20.52
N SER A 19 -16.37 -12.21 20.78
CA SER A 19 -16.81 -10.83 20.77
C SER A 19 -15.96 -9.92 21.66
N ASP A 20 -15.24 -8.99 21.04
CA ASP A 20 -15.07 -7.62 21.53
C ASP A 20 -14.67 -6.77 20.32
N GLY A 21 -15.11 -5.51 20.28
CA GLY A 21 -15.15 -4.64 19.08
C GLY A 21 -13.79 -4.16 18.55
N VAL A 22 -12.75 -4.99 18.60
CA VAL A 22 -11.46 -4.81 17.94
C VAL A 22 -11.13 -6.14 17.26
N LEU A 23 -10.89 -6.15 15.94
CA LEU A 23 -10.54 -7.37 15.20
C LEU A 23 -9.22 -7.94 15.72
N HIS A 24 -9.31 -8.88 16.66
CA HIS A 24 -8.16 -9.63 17.17
C HIS A 24 -8.27 -11.13 16.90
N SER A 25 -9.33 -11.59 16.22
CA SER A 25 -9.34 -12.98 15.79
C SER A 25 -8.32 -13.15 14.67
N THR A 26 -7.48 -14.17 14.80
CA THR A 26 -6.50 -14.54 13.79
C THR A 26 -7.17 -14.67 12.41
N MET A 27 -8.41 -15.17 12.36
CA MET A 27 -9.23 -15.33 11.17
C MET A 27 -9.59 -14.01 10.49
N ASP A 28 -9.96 -12.99 11.27
CA ASP A 28 -10.31 -11.66 10.74
C ASP A 28 -9.12 -11.01 10.04
N ILE A 29 -7.91 -11.22 10.57
CA ILE A 29 -6.67 -10.74 9.95
C ILE A 29 -6.45 -11.44 8.61
N TYR A 30 -6.65 -12.75 8.51
CA TYR A 30 -6.58 -13.47 7.23
C TYR A 30 -7.59 -12.94 6.22
N LEU A 31 -8.85 -12.83 6.66
CA LEU A 31 -9.92 -12.39 5.79
C LEU A 31 -9.69 -10.96 5.31
N MET A 32 -9.23 -10.05 6.18
CA MET A 32 -8.89 -8.68 5.81
C MET A 32 -7.73 -8.64 4.80
N ILE A 33 -6.66 -9.41 5.01
CA ILE A 33 -5.54 -9.47 4.06
C ILE A 33 -6.01 -10.00 2.70
N CYS A 34 -6.74 -11.12 2.68
CA CYS A 34 -7.30 -11.68 1.45
C CYS A 34 -8.23 -10.66 0.76
N TYR A 35 -9.08 -9.97 1.53
CA TYR A 35 -9.97 -8.94 1.03
C TYR A 35 -9.20 -7.80 0.35
N VAL A 36 -8.13 -7.29 0.98
CA VAL A 36 -7.28 -6.25 0.40
C VAL A 36 -6.57 -6.76 -0.86
N ILE A 37 -6.06 -8.00 -0.88
CA ILE A 37 -5.38 -8.57 -2.06
C ILE A 37 -6.35 -8.69 -3.24
N VAL A 38 -7.60 -9.12 -3.00
CA VAL A 38 -8.63 -9.27 -4.04
C VAL A 38 -9.12 -7.90 -4.54
N ASN A 39 -9.30 -6.92 -3.65
CA ASN A 39 -9.97 -5.66 -3.97
C ASN A 39 -9.03 -4.48 -4.23
N ALA A 40 -7.73 -4.60 -3.93
CA ALA A 40 -6.75 -3.59 -4.30
C ALA A 40 -6.60 -3.58 -5.83
N LYS A 41 -7.01 -2.47 -6.44
CA LYS A 41 -6.95 -2.24 -7.90
C LYS A 41 -5.50 -1.99 -8.33
N GLU A 42 -4.75 -3.09 -8.39
CA GLU A 42 -3.38 -3.24 -8.90
C GLU A 42 -2.27 -2.45 -8.16
N ARG A 43 -1.04 -2.98 -8.22
CA ARG A 43 0.19 -2.44 -7.60
C ARG A 43 0.27 -2.53 -6.05
N LEU A 44 -0.25 -3.62 -5.47
CA LEU A 44 -0.10 -3.91 -4.04
C LEU A 44 1.20 -4.69 -3.79
N THR A 45 2.19 -4.12 -3.12
CA THR A 45 3.38 -4.88 -2.66
C THR A 45 3.14 -5.48 -1.27
N GLU A 46 4.00 -6.41 -0.84
CA GLU A 46 3.93 -6.95 0.53
C GLU A 46 4.10 -5.87 1.59
N ASP A 47 5.04 -4.94 1.40
CA ASP A 47 5.26 -3.82 2.33
C ASP A 47 4.01 -2.92 2.42
N VAL A 48 3.43 -2.55 1.28
CA VAL A 48 2.20 -1.74 1.24
C VAL A 48 1.07 -2.43 1.98
N LEU A 49 0.90 -3.75 1.78
CA LEU A 49 -0.12 -4.52 2.49
C LEU A 49 0.14 -4.55 3.99
N ILE A 50 1.35 -4.88 4.44
CA ILE A 50 1.69 -4.95 5.86
C ILE A 50 1.50 -3.59 6.53
N ARG A 51 1.90 -2.50 5.87
CA ARG A 51 1.66 -1.14 6.35
C ARG A 51 0.20 -0.75 6.35
N THR A 52 -0.59 -1.20 5.38
CA THR A 52 -2.05 -1.01 5.39
C THR A 52 -2.66 -1.64 6.65
N MET A 53 -2.23 -2.86 6.99
CA MET A 53 -2.70 -3.55 8.19
C MET A 53 -2.32 -2.80 9.47
N ALA A 54 -1.07 -2.36 9.57
CA ALA A 54 -0.54 -1.66 10.74
C ALA A 54 -1.11 -0.23 10.92
N GLU A 55 -1.06 0.61 9.88
CA GLU A 55 -1.57 2.00 9.90
C GLU A 55 -3.11 2.04 10.00
N GLY A 56 -3.78 1.00 9.51
CA GLY A 56 -5.22 0.83 9.62
C GLY A 56 -5.69 0.33 10.99
N GLU A 57 -4.76 -0.02 11.88
CA GLU A 57 -5.02 -0.66 13.18
C GLU A 57 -5.82 -1.98 13.04
N PHE A 58 -5.66 -2.66 11.91
CA PHE A 58 -6.31 -3.95 11.62
C PHE A 58 -5.54 -5.13 12.21
N ALA A 59 -4.22 -5.00 12.28
CA ALA A 59 -3.31 -5.96 12.89
C ALA A 59 -1.99 -5.24 13.18
N ASN A 60 -1.21 -5.74 14.14
CA ASN A 60 0.15 -5.22 14.29
C ASN A 60 1.07 -5.74 13.16
N TYR A 61 2.23 -5.12 12.99
CA TYR A 61 3.18 -5.47 11.93
C TYR A 61 3.56 -6.96 11.92
N PHE A 62 3.77 -7.55 13.10
CA PHE A 62 4.16 -8.96 13.22
C PHE A 62 3.02 -9.91 12.87
N GLU A 63 1.80 -9.62 13.33
CA GLU A 63 0.60 -10.37 12.98
C GLU A 63 0.32 -10.33 11.48
N ALA A 64 0.39 -9.15 10.88
CA ALA A 64 0.19 -8.96 9.44
C ALA A 64 1.23 -9.72 8.62
N THR A 65 2.51 -9.64 9.00
CA THR A 65 3.60 -10.37 8.34
C THR A 65 3.41 -11.89 8.44
N SER A 66 3.11 -12.38 9.63
CA SER A 66 2.88 -13.82 9.89
C SER A 66 1.66 -14.35 9.14
N ALA A 67 0.57 -13.59 9.12
CA ALA A 67 -0.65 -13.95 8.39
C ALA A 67 -0.42 -13.97 6.88
N LEU A 68 0.25 -12.95 6.32
CA LEU A 68 0.59 -12.91 4.90
C LEU A 68 1.46 -14.11 4.50
N GLN A 69 2.46 -14.47 5.32
CA GLN A 69 3.29 -15.64 5.02
C GLN A 69 2.45 -16.92 4.95
N LYS A 70 1.56 -17.15 5.91
CA LYS A 70 0.67 -18.32 5.91
C LYS A 70 -0.33 -18.32 4.74
N ILE A 71 -0.79 -17.14 4.28
CA ILE A 71 -1.63 -17.01 3.07
C ILE A 71 -0.86 -17.45 1.83
N LYS A 72 0.41 -17.04 1.69
CA LYS A 72 1.30 -17.47 0.60
C LYS A 72 1.61 -18.96 0.67
N ASP A 73 1.91 -19.49 1.87
CA ASP A 73 2.18 -20.92 2.07
C ASP A 73 0.98 -21.80 1.68
N LYS A 74 -0.25 -21.28 1.84
CA LYS A 74 -1.50 -21.92 1.39
C LYS A 74 -1.83 -21.68 -0.09
N GLY A 75 -0.99 -20.96 -0.83
CA GLY A 75 -1.22 -20.66 -2.25
C GLY A 75 -2.42 -19.75 -2.52
N LEU A 76 -2.87 -18.95 -1.53
CA LEU A 76 -3.99 -18.02 -1.67
C LEU A 76 -3.56 -16.64 -2.21
N ALA A 77 -2.26 -16.35 -2.16
CA ALA A 77 -1.68 -15.17 -2.78
C ALA A 77 -0.31 -15.53 -3.39
N VAL A 78 0.01 -14.88 -4.51
CA VAL A 78 1.30 -14.99 -5.18
C VAL A 78 1.83 -13.60 -5.51
N ILE A 79 3.14 -13.52 -5.78
CA ILE A 79 3.78 -12.30 -6.28
C ILE A 79 3.92 -12.46 -7.80
N ASP A 80 3.44 -11.48 -8.57
CA ASP A 80 3.61 -11.43 -10.01
C ASP A 80 5.05 -11.07 -10.41
N ASP A 81 5.34 -11.10 -11.72
CA ASP A 81 6.64 -10.76 -12.30
C ASP A 81 7.10 -9.31 -12.03
N ARG A 82 6.16 -8.43 -11.65
CA ARG A 82 6.40 -7.02 -11.32
C ARG A 82 6.53 -6.79 -9.81
N GLY A 83 6.48 -7.85 -8.99
CA GLY A 83 6.62 -7.75 -7.53
C GLY A 83 5.33 -7.37 -6.80
N PHE A 84 4.16 -7.53 -7.43
CA PHE A 84 2.87 -7.22 -6.83
C PHE A 84 2.11 -8.47 -6.40
N LEU A 85 1.44 -8.36 -5.26
CA LEU A 85 0.51 -9.38 -4.76
C LEU A 85 -0.69 -9.50 -5.69
N LYS A 86 -1.00 -10.74 -6.05
CA LYS A 86 -2.19 -11.15 -6.78
C LYS A 86 -2.91 -12.27 -6.03
N PRO A 87 -4.24 -12.30 -6.06
CA PRO A 87 -4.98 -13.45 -5.54
C PRO A 87 -4.59 -14.69 -6.34
N ALA A 88 -4.52 -15.83 -5.66
CA ALA A 88 -4.25 -17.13 -6.27
C ALA A 88 -5.26 -18.17 -5.76
N SER A 89 -5.32 -19.31 -6.46
CA SER A 89 -6.25 -20.39 -6.13
C SER A 89 -7.69 -19.87 -6.02
N ASN A 90 -8.49 -20.41 -5.09
CA ASN A 90 -9.87 -19.97 -4.85
C ASN A 90 -9.99 -18.77 -3.89
N CYS A 91 -8.94 -17.94 -3.73
CA CYS A 91 -8.94 -16.80 -2.79
C CYS A 91 -10.13 -15.84 -3.02
N GLU A 92 -10.41 -15.48 -4.28
CA GLU A 92 -11.55 -14.62 -4.63
C GLU A 92 -12.89 -15.20 -4.17
N LYS A 93 -13.10 -16.52 -4.39
CA LYS A 93 -14.32 -17.21 -3.96
C LYS A 93 -14.45 -17.25 -2.44
N ILE A 94 -13.34 -17.45 -1.73
CA ILE A 94 -13.35 -17.43 -0.26
C ILE A 94 -13.76 -16.05 0.21
N VAL A 95 -13.16 -14.99 -0.33
CA VAL A 95 -13.51 -13.61 0.02
C VAL A 95 -14.99 -13.34 -0.27
N GLU A 96 -15.50 -13.72 -1.45
CA GLU A 96 -16.91 -13.55 -1.81
C GLU A 96 -17.87 -14.24 -0.82
N LEU A 97 -17.52 -15.44 -0.34
CA LEU A 97 -18.36 -16.22 0.57
C LEU A 97 -18.44 -15.64 1.98
N ILE A 98 -17.37 -15.04 2.49
CA ILE A 98 -17.27 -14.68 3.92
C ILE A 98 -16.91 -13.20 4.18
N GLU A 99 -16.82 -12.34 3.16
CA GLU A 99 -16.50 -10.92 3.36
C GLU A 99 -17.51 -10.15 4.22
N ASN A 100 -18.76 -10.62 4.29
CA ASN A 100 -19.81 -9.98 5.08
C ASN A 100 -19.65 -10.21 6.59
N GLU A 101 -18.74 -11.09 7.00
CA GLU A 101 -18.29 -11.22 8.39
C GLU A 101 -17.46 -10.00 8.83
N LEU A 102 -16.84 -9.27 7.89
CA LEU A 102 -16.15 -8.02 8.17
C LEU A 102 -17.12 -6.83 8.10
N PRO A 103 -17.11 -5.91 9.09
CA PRO A 103 -17.86 -4.67 9.02
C PRO A 103 -17.53 -3.88 7.75
N TYR A 104 -18.57 -3.42 7.05
CA TYR A 104 -18.42 -2.67 5.79
C TYR A 104 -17.46 -1.47 5.90
N SER A 105 -17.49 -0.76 7.03
CA SER A 105 -16.60 0.38 7.29
C SER A 105 -15.12 -0.03 7.28
N MET A 106 -14.79 -1.22 7.79
CA MET A 106 -13.42 -1.72 7.82
C MET A 106 -12.96 -2.20 6.45
N ARG A 107 -13.83 -2.92 5.72
CA ARG A 107 -13.58 -3.30 4.33
C ARG A 107 -13.25 -2.08 3.48
N LYS A 108 -14.11 -1.06 3.52
CA LYS A 108 -13.90 0.20 2.81
C LYS A 108 -12.58 0.89 3.21
N ARG A 109 -12.35 1.06 4.52
CA ARG A 109 -11.14 1.72 5.04
C ARG A 109 -9.86 1.00 4.61
N SER A 110 -9.86 -0.33 4.61
CA SER A 110 -8.69 -1.14 4.24
C SER A 110 -8.27 -0.94 2.78
N VAL A 111 -9.24 -0.92 1.86
CA VAL A 111 -8.98 -0.73 0.42
C VAL A 111 -8.57 0.70 0.11
N GLU A 112 -9.21 1.70 0.73
CA GLU A 112 -8.84 3.12 0.58
C GLU A 112 -7.41 3.38 1.08
N LEU A 113 -7.04 2.80 2.23
CA LEU A 113 -5.71 2.95 2.79
C LEU A 113 -4.66 2.23 1.94
N ALA A 114 -4.94 1.01 1.47
CA ALA A 114 -4.06 0.27 0.57
C ALA A 114 -3.79 1.06 -0.72
N ALA A 115 -4.83 1.63 -1.33
CA ALA A 115 -4.70 2.45 -2.52
C ALA A 115 -3.83 3.69 -2.25
N LYS A 116 -4.07 4.41 -1.15
CA LYS A 116 -3.27 5.57 -0.76
C LYS A 116 -1.80 5.22 -0.56
N LEU A 117 -1.51 4.10 0.10
CA LEU A 117 -0.14 3.66 0.38
C LEU A 117 0.56 3.14 -0.89
N ALA A 118 -0.14 2.43 -1.76
CA ALA A 118 0.39 1.99 -3.05
C ALA A 118 0.78 3.17 -3.94
N VAL A 119 -0.07 4.20 -4.00
CA VAL A 119 0.23 5.45 -4.73
C VAL A 119 1.46 6.14 -4.16
N LYS A 120 1.55 6.25 -2.82
CA LYS A 120 2.71 6.84 -2.15
C LYS A 120 4.00 6.07 -2.44
N GLU A 121 3.95 4.75 -2.42
CA GLU A 121 5.10 3.88 -2.70
C GLU A 121 5.54 3.95 -4.16
N LEU A 122 4.57 4.01 -5.09
CA LEU A 122 4.85 4.19 -6.51
C LEU A 122 5.59 5.49 -6.76
N TYR A 123 5.07 6.60 -6.23
CA TYR A 123 5.72 7.89 -6.39
C TYR A 123 7.07 7.96 -5.68
N LYS A 124 7.28 7.25 -4.57
CA LYS A 124 8.60 7.12 -3.95
C LYS A 124 9.60 6.34 -4.81
N LYS A 125 9.14 5.35 -5.57
CA LYS A 125 10.00 4.54 -6.45
C LYS A 125 10.29 5.24 -7.77
N GLU A 126 9.30 5.94 -8.32
CA GLU A 126 9.44 6.62 -9.61
C GLU A 126 10.10 7.99 -9.46
N ASN A 127 9.76 8.75 -8.42
CA ASN A 127 10.38 10.05 -8.16
C ASN A 127 11.53 9.91 -7.17
N GLU A 128 12.63 10.59 -7.44
CA GLU A 128 13.84 10.55 -6.62
C GLU A 128 14.07 11.91 -5.97
N VAL A 129 14.63 11.92 -4.76
CA VAL A 129 15.07 13.15 -4.10
C VAL A 129 16.51 13.01 -3.66
N GLU A 130 17.35 13.88 -4.19
CA GLU A 130 18.76 13.99 -3.84
C GLU A 130 18.93 15.16 -2.84
N ILE A 131 19.73 14.96 -1.79
CA ILE A 131 20.11 16.02 -0.85
C ILE A 131 21.63 16.14 -0.88
N GLU A 132 22.12 17.29 -1.32
CA GLU A 132 23.54 17.61 -1.38
C GLU A 132 23.87 18.72 -0.39
N LYS A 133 25.03 18.63 0.26
CA LYS A 133 25.54 19.73 1.09
C LYS A 133 26.31 20.72 0.21
N ASP A 134 25.88 21.98 0.17
CA ASP A 134 26.47 23.07 -0.60
C ASP A 134 26.99 24.15 0.36
N GLY A 135 28.25 24.03 0.79
CA GLY A 135 28.83 24.90 1.81
C GLY A 135 28.21 24.71 3.19
N GLU A 136 27.60 25.77 3.73
CA GLU A 136 26.85 25.75 5.00
C GLU A 136 25.37 25.37 4.80
N ASP A 137 24.89 25.37 3.54
CA ASP A 137 23.51 25.07 3.17
C ASP A 137 23.38 23.64 2.60
N TYR A 138 22.15 23.28 2.26
CA TYR A 138 21.77 22.04 1.60
C TYR A 138 20.93 22.36 0.35
N VAL A 139 21.09 21.58 -0.70
CA VAL A 139 20.26 21.61 -1.90
C VAL A 139 19.46 20.32 -1.94
N VAL A 140 18.14 20.43 -2.04
CA VAL A 140 17.22 19.31 -2.19
C VAL A 140 16.70 19.32 -3.63
N THR A 141 17.05 18.30 -4.41
CA THR A 141 16.64 18.16 -5.80
C THR A 141 15.61 17.04 -5.93
N MET A 142 14.40 17.39 -6.36
CA MET A 142 13.28 16.47 -6.57
C MET A 142 13.13 16.17 -8.07
N HIS A 143 13.20 14.90 -8.43
CA HIS A 143 13.11 14.40 -9.80
C HIS A 143 11.72 13.83 -10.06
N PHE A 144 11.00 14.42 -11.01
CA PHE A 144 9.75 13.89 -11.51
C PHE A 144 10.05 13.03 -12.75
N LYS A 145 9.86 11.71 -12.62
CA LYS A 145 10.20 10.76 -13.68
C LYS A 145 8.96 10.20 -14.37
N ASP A 146 9.07 10.00 -15.68
CA ASP A 146 8.13 9.24 -16.49
C ASP A 146 8.93 8.22 -17.32
N CYS A 147 8.54 6.95 -17.26
CA CYS A 147 9.23 5.84 -17.92
C CYS A 147 10.76 5.81 -17.67
N GLY A 148 11.19 6.17 -16.45
CA GLY A 148 12.60 6.19 -16.05
C GLY A 148 13.39 7.39 -16.55
N LYS A 149 12.74 8.40 -17.14
CA LYS A 149 13.37 9.66 -17.55
C LYS A 149 12.80 10.82 -16.77
N ASP A 150 13.67 11.71 -16.31
CA ASP A 150 13.27 12.97 -15.71
C ASP A 150 12.58 13.82 -16.77
N PHE A 151 11.31 14.15 -16.56
CA PHE A 151 10.60 15.13 -17.37
C PHE A 151 10.54 16.50 -16.67
N MET A 152 10.77 16.54 -15.36
CA MET A 152 10.89 17.77 -14.58
C MET A 152 11.81 17.54 -13.37
N THR A 153 12.57 18.58 -13.01
CA THR A 153 13.41 18.60 -11.81
C THR A 153 13.16 19.90 -11.06
N LEU A 154 13.00 19.84 -9.73
CA LEU A 154 12.80 21.00 -8.87
C LEU A 154 13.87 21.00 -7.76
N SER A 155 14.62 22.09 -7.63
CA SER A 155 15.64 22.22 -6.57
C SER A 155 15.31 23.34 -5.59
N LEU A 156 15.38 23.03 -4.30
CA LEU A 156 15.18 23.98 -3.19
C LEU A 156 16.41 24.03 -2.29
N ARG A 157 16.75 25.22 -1.79
CA ARG A 157 17.82 25.41 -0.80
C ARG A 157 17.26 25.36 0.63
N ALA A 158 17.98 24.70 1.53
CA ALA A 158 17.66 24.59 2.94
C ALA A 158 18.89 24.94 3.79
N ALA A 159 18.70 25.73 4.85
CA ALA A 159 19.81 26.17 5.72
C ALA A 159 20.29 25.07 6.69
N THR A 160 19.50 24.00 6.86
CA THR A 160 19.83 22.91 7.79
C THR A 160 19.45 21.56 7.19
N ALA A 161 20.15 20.51 7.62
CA ALA A 161 19.82 19.13 7.24
C ALA A 161 18.39 18.75 7.64
N ALA A 162 17.90 19.24 8.79
CA ALA A 162 16.54 18.97 9.25
C ALA A 162 15.48 19.59 8.31
N GLN A 163 15.72 20.81 7.81
CA GLN A 163 14.85 21.42 6.80
C GLN A 163 14.93 20.66 5.47
N ALA A 164 16.12 20.21 5.06
CA ALA A 164 16.31 19.44 3.84
C ALA A 164 15.51 18.13 3.86
N GLU A 165 15.58 17.38 4.97
CA GLU A 165 14.76 16.16 5.17
C GLU A 165 13.26 16.48 5.22
N MET A 166 12.86 17.58 5.87
CA MET A 166 11.46 17.99 5.90
C MET A 166 10.91 18.26 4.48
N ILE A 167 11.69 18.92 3.61
CA ILE A 167 11.31 19.15 2.20
C ILE A 167 11.13 17.81 1.47
N LYS A 168 12.08 16.89 1.63
CA LYS A 168 12.02 15.55 1.04
C LYS A 168 10.79 14.76 1.51
N ASP A 169 10.47 14.80 2.80
CA ASP A 169 9.30 14.14 3.37
C ASP A 169 7.99 14.74 2.84
N GLN A 170 7.92 16.06 2.71
CA GLN A 170 6.76 16.75 2.13
C GLN A 170 6.59 16.43 0.64
N PHE A 171 7.70 16.33 -0.11
CA PHE A 171 7.66 15.87 -1.48
C PHE A 171 7.09 14.46 -1.57
N TYR A 172 7.67 13.49 -0.88
CA TYR A 172 7.20 12.10 -0.90
C TYR A 172 5.81 11.89 -0.28
N ALA A 173 5.23 12.89 0.40
CA ALA A 173 3.86 12.83 0.89
C ALA A 173 2.84 12.92 -0.27
N ASP A 174 3.07 13.81 -1.24
CA ASP A 174 2.18 14.02 -2.38
C ASP A 174 2.88 14.76 -3.56
N PRO A 175 3.71 14.06 -4.36
CA PRO A 175 4.40 14.69 -5.50
C PRO A 175 3.44 15.21 -6.58
N VAL A 176 2.30 14.56 -6.76
CA VAL A 176 1.29 14.94 -7.76
C VAL A 176 0.70 16.30 -7.45
N LYS A 177 0.35 16.53 -6.19
CA LYS A 177 -0.15 17.83 -5.75
C LYS A 177 0.87 18.92 -6.00
N ILE A 178 2.16 18.67 -5.76
CA ILE A 178 3.21 19.66 -6.02
C ILE A 178 3.29 19.96 -7.52
N TYR A 179 3.31 18.93 -8.36
CA TYR A 179 3.31 19.09 -9.82
C TYR A 179 2.09 19.87 -10.31
N ASN A 180 0.88 19.44 -9.93
CA ASN A 180 -0.36 20.08 -10.36
C ASN A 180 -0.42 21.54 -9.91
N ASN A 181 -0.07 21.83 -8.66
CA ASN A 181 -0.04 23.21 -8.18
C ASN A 181 0.93 24.09 -8.99
N LEU A 182 2.09 23.55 -9.39
CA LEU A 182 3.07 24.27 -10.18
C LEU A 182 2.57 24.51 -11.61
N ILE A 183 2.01 23.49 -12.26
CA ILE A 183 1.40 23.61 -13.59
C ILE A 183 0.23 24.59 -13.56
N ASP A 184 -0.68 24.46 -12.61
CA ASP A 184 -1.83 25.36 -12.44
C ASP A 184 -1.35 26.81 -12.26
N SER A 185 -0.30 27.03 -11.47
CA SER A 185 0.28 28.37 -11.27
C SER A 185 0.96 28.93 -12.54
N LEU A 186 1.49 28.07 -13.41
CA LEU A 186 2.14 28.49 -14.65
C LEU A 186 1.13 28.77 -15.78
N PHE A 187 0.02 28.04 -15.80
CA PHE A 187 -0.99 28.08 -16.87
C PHE A 187 -2.31 28.72 -16.46
N SER A 188 -2.47 29.19 -15.22
CA SER A 188 -3.61 30.01 -14.84
C SER A 188 -3.57 31.32 -15.62
N GLU A 189 -4.59 31.55 -16.46
CA GLU A 189 -4.79 32.83 -17.13
C GLU A 189 -4.91 33.93 -16.06
N TYR A 190 -4.03 34.93 -16.12
CA TYR A 190 -4.15 36.15 -15.31
C TYR A 190 -5.52 36.78 -15.61
N GLN A 191 -6.47 36.65 -14.70
CA GLN A 191 -7.64 37.51 -14.65
C GLN A 191 -7.28 38.73 -13.82
N ASP A 192 -6.90 39.81 -14.51
CA ASP A 192 -6.89 41.17 -13.96
C ASP A 192 -8.33 41.64 -13.65
#